data_AF-A0A437UPE2-F1
#
_entry.id   AF-A0A437UPE2-F1
#
_cell.length_a   1.000
_cell.length_b   1.000
_cell.length_c   1.000
_cell.angle_alpha   90.00
_cell.angle_beta   90.00
_cell.angle_gamma   90.00
#
_symmetry.space_group_name_H-M   'P 1'
#
loop_
_entity.id
_entity.type
_entity.pdbx_description
1 polymer ?
#
loop_
_entity_poly.entity_id
_entity_poly.type
_entity_poly.pdbx_seq_one_letter_code
_entity_poly.pdbx_strand_id
1 'polypeptide(L)'
;MKKEQNRKYLNELGTSGNCMDVAKCGRGDFWKKQRCTFGFDERETWCLGATMVELLYERLRMYKEICIIDLSYHTFTINSVSKTQGEWIDILLEKCKERILSTSFMVPADLEKEIWTIWSEISPTMWW
;
A
#
# COMPACT_ATOMS: atom_id res chain seq x y z
N MET A 1 -24.55 -11.60 4.55
CA MET A 1 -23.72 -10.41 4.87
C MET A 1 -22.42 -10.49 4.09
N LYS A 2 -22.18 -9.58 3.12
CA LYS A 2 -20.83 -9.41 2.57
C LYS A 2 -19.98 -8.75 3.67
N LYS A 3 -18.89 -9.40 4.08
CA LYS A 3 -17.95 -8.83 5.04
C LYS A 3 -17.45 -7.50 4.48
N GLU A 4 -17.47 -6.48 5.31
CA GLU A 4 -16.71 -5.24 5.10
C GLU A 4 -15.25 -5.61 4.80
N GLN A 5 -14.59 -4.84 3.93
CA GLN A 5 -13.25 -5.18 3.43
C GLN A 5 -12.27 -5.26 4.60
N ASN A 6 -11.74 -6.45 4.86
CA ASN A 6 -10.84 -6.68 5.99
C ASN A 6 -9.41 -6.26 5.61
N ARG A 7 -9.03 -5.04 6.02
CA ARG A 7 -7.69 -4.46 5.81
C ARG A 7 -6.74 -4.83 6.95
N LYS A 8 -6.43 -6.13 7.10
CA LYS A 8 -5.60 -6.70 8.20
C LYS A 8 -4.39 -5.82 8.54
N TYR A 9 -3.55 -5.53 7.56
CA TYR A 9 -2.28 -4.85 7.80
C TYR A 9 -2.41 -3.36 8.10
N LEU A 10 -3.46 -2.68 7.60
CA LEU A 10 -3.73 -1.29 8.02
C LEU A 10 -4.29 -1.24 9.44
N ASN A 11 -5.18 -2.19 9.78
CA ASN A 11 -5.71 -2.31 11.13
C ASN A 11 -4.59 -2.56 12.16
N GLU A 12 -3.58 -3.36 11.81
CA GLU A 12 -2.36 -3.56 12.62
C GLU A 12 -1.54 -2.28 12.82
N LEU A 13 -1.59 -1.34 11.85
CA LEU A 13 -0.98 -0.01 11.98
C LEU A 13 -1.84 0.97 12.81
N GLY A 14 -3.05 0.57 13.22
CA GLY A 14 -3.96 1.43 13.97
C GLY A 14 -4.72 2.44 13.10
N THR A 15 -4.80 2.22 11.78
CA THR A 15 -5.54 3.09 10.84
C THR A 15 -6.53 2.27 10.01
N SER A 16 -7.65 2.89 9.64
CA SER A 16 -8.64 2.31 8.73
C SER A 16 -8.30 2.61 7.25
N GLY A 17 -7.27 3.42 7.01
CA GLY A 17 -6.88 3.93 5.69
C GLY A 17 -7.74 5.11 5.22
N ASN A 18 -7.31 5.75 4.13
CA ASN A 18 -7.98 6.94 3.57
C ASN A 18 -9.44 6.70 3.15
N CYS A 19 -9.84 5.45 2.97
CA CYS A 19 -11.16 5.10 2.43
C CYS A 19 -12.24 4.85 3.51
N MET A 20 -11.90 4.81 4.81
CA MET A 20 -12.80 4.23 5.82
C MET A 20 -13.25 5.17 6.93
N ASP A 21 -12.72 6.38 7.04
CA ASP A 21 -13.32 7.35 7.95
C ASP A 21 -14.69 7.74 7.40
N VAL A 22 -15.70 7.17 8.06
CA VAL A 22 -17.10 7.28 7.70
C VAL A 22 -17.50 8.73 7.93
N ALA A 23 -17.32 9.56 6.90
CA ALA A 23 -18.08 10.79 6.81
C ALA A 23 -19.54 10.36 7.02
N LYS A 24 -20.19 10.91 8.06
CA LYS A 24 -21.63 10.73 8.32
C LYS A 24 -22.48 11.39 7.23
N CYS A 25 -22.07 11.30 5.98
CA CYS A 25 -22.86 11.67 4.82
C CYS A 25 -23.65 10.41 4.44
N GLY A 26 -24.96 10.53 4.20
CA GLY A 26 -25.86 9.40 3.94
C GLY A 26 -25.60 8.64 2.63
N ARG A 27 -24.34 8.51 2.18
CA ARG A 27 -23.90 7.87 0.92
C ARG A 27 -23.60 6.37 1.08
N GLY A 28 -23.94 5.75 2.21
CA GLY A 28 -23.63 4.35 2.49
C GLY A 28 -24.14 3.37 1.42
N ASP A 29 -25.39 3.53 0.97
CA ASP A 29 -25.97 2.68 -0.08
C ASP A 29 -25.31 2.92 -1.45
N PHE A 30 -24.92 4.17 -1.72
CA PHE A 30 -24.19 4.54 -2.93
C PHE A 30 -22.83 3.85 -2.98
N TRP A 31 -22.05 3.91 -1.90
CA TRP A 31 -20.75 3.23 -1.81
C TRP A 31 -20.91 1.71 -1.85
N LYS A 32 -21.96 1.15 -1.25
CA LYS A 32 -22.28 -0.28 -1.36
C LYS A 32 -22.54 -0.69 -2.81
N LYS A 33 -23.24 0.14 -3.60
CA LYS A 33 -23.43 -0.09 -5.04
C LYS A 33 -22.10 -0.04 -5.79
N GLN A 34 -21.25 0.95 -5.52
CA GLN A 34 -19.92 1.06 -6.14
C GLN A 34 -19.04 -0.17 -5.84
N ARG A 35 -18.96 -0.61 -4.57
CA ARG A 35 -18.20 -1.81 -4.20
C ARG A 35 -18.71 -3.07 -4.89
N CYS A 36 -20.02 -3.18 -5.15
CA CYS A 36 -20.57 -4.28 -5.93
C CYS A 36 -20.20 -4.21 -7.41
N THR A 37 -20.09 -3.01 -7.99
CA THR A 37 -19.78 -2.82 -9.41
C THR A 37 -18.28 -2.86 -9.71
N PHE A 38 -17.46 -2.23 -8.89
CA PHE A 38 -16.04 -1.98 -9.15
C PHE A 38 -15.09 -2.75 -8.23
N GLY A 39 -15.60 -3.32 -7.13
CA GLY A 39 -14.77 -3.93 -6.07
C GLY A 39 -14.26 -2.94 -5.02
N PHE A 40 -14.32 -1.63 -5.31
CA PHE A 40 -14.00 -0.50 -4.42
C PHE A 40 -15.06 0.61 -4.57
N ASP A 41 -14.95 1.70 -3.80
CA ASP A 41 -15.82 2.88 -3.92
C ASP A 41 -15.01 4.18 -4.08
N GLU A 42 -15.70 5.27 -4.43
CA GLU A 42 -15.05 6.55 -4.79
C GLU A 42 -14.12 7.12 -3.70
N ARG A 43 -14.26 6.71 -2.43
CA ARG A 43 -13.40 7.21 -1.35
C ARG A 43 -11.94 6.84 -1.57
N GLU A 44 -11.70 5.67 -2.16
CA GLU A 44 -10.36 5.23 -2.62
C GLU A 44 -9.78 6.15 -3.71
N THR A 45 -10.61 6.96 -4.36
CA THR A 45 -10.19 7.91 -5.40
C THR A 45 -10.06 9.35 -4.91
N TRP A 46 -10.57 9.69 -3.71
CA TRP A 46 -10.46 11.04 -3.13
C TRP A 46 -9.00 11.42 -2.84
N CYS A 47 -8.16 10.43 -2.55
CA CYS A 47 -6.70 10.57 -2.50
C CYS A 47 -6.04 9.34 -3.14
N LEU A 48 -6.12 9.24 -4.47
CA LEU A 48 -5.69 8.03 -5.19
C LEU A 48 -4.23 7.65 -4.91
N GLY A 49 -3.31 8.61 -4.82
CA GLY A 49 -1.91 8.33 -4.50
C GLY A 49 -1.73 7.62 -3.16
N ALA A 50 -2.42 8.08 -2.11
CA ALA A 50 -2.38 7.46 -0.79
C ALA A 50 -2.99 6.06 -0.81
N THR A 51 -4.13 5.88 -1.48
CA THR A 51 -4.76 4.57 -1.67
C THR A 51 -3.80 3.59 -2.34
N MET A 52 -3.11 4.02 -3.40
CA MET A 52 -2.18 3.14 -4.11
C MET A 52 -0.99 2.70 -3.21
N VAL A 53 -0.51 3.59 -2.34
CA VAL A 53 0.52 3.24 -1.34
C VAL A 53 -0.01 2.27 -0.29
N GLU A 54 -1.23 2.48 0.21
CA GLU A 54 -1.87 1.54 1.14
C GLU A 54 -2.06 0.15 0.53
N LEU A 55 -2.51 0.10 -0.72
CA LEU A 55 -2.66 -1.16 -1.45
C LEU A 55 -1.29 -1.84 -1.62
N LEU A 56 -0.28 -1.10 -2.06
CA LEU A 56 1.09 -1.60 -2.20
C LEU A 56 1.60 -2.19 -0.87
N TYR A 57 1.45 -1.46 0.23
CA TYR A 57 1.85 -1.90 1.57
C TYR A 57 1.22 -3.24 1.96
N GLU A 58 -0.10 -3.36 1.82
CA GLU A 58 -0.82 -4.59 2.18
C GLU A 58 -0.35 -5.78 1.34
N ARG A 59 -0.10 -5.59 0.04
CA ARG A 59 0.35 -6.68 -0.86
C ARG A 59 1.79 -7.06 -0.56
N LEU A 60 2.68 -6.11 -0.25
CA LEU A 60 4.05 -6.40 0.17
C LEU A 60 4.12 -7.12 1.51
N ARG A 61 3.27 -6.75 2.48
CA ARG A 61 3.18 -7.44 3.78
C ARG A 61 2.75 -8.88 3.60
N MET A 62 1.69 -9.12 2.83
CA MET A 62 1.27 -10.48 2.49
C MET A 62 2.34 -11.22 1.72
N TYR A 63 2.99 -10.55 0.76
CA TYR A 63 4.05 -11.11 -0.04
C TYR A 63 5.16 -11.67 0.85
N LYS A 64 5.72 -10.87 1.77
CA LYS A 64 6.72 -11.36 2.72
C LYS A 64 6.23 -12.48 3.64
N GLU A 65 4.96 -12.49 4.03
CA GLU A 65 4.39 -13.48 4.96
C GLU A 65 4.29 -14.87 4.32
N ILE A 66 4.03 -14.96 3.01
CA ILE A 66 3.75 -16.25 2.33
C ILE A 66 4.77 -16.61 1.25
N CYS A 67 5.70 -15.72 0.92
CA CYS A 67 6.71 -15.95 -0.10
C CYS A 67 7.54 -17.20 0.22
N ILE A 68 7.72 -18.06 -0.79
CA ILE A 68 8.51 -19.30 -0.71
C ILE A 68 9.86 -19.23 -1.42
N ILE A 69 10.12 -18.15 -2.16
CA ILE A 69 11.37 -17.96 -2.90
C ILE A 69 12.44 -17.28 -2.05
N ASP A 70 13.71 -17.49 -2.42
CA ASP A 70 14.84 -16.83 -1.79
C ASP A 70 14.95 -15.36 -2.24
N LEU A 71 14.47 -14.45 -1.38
CA LEU A 71 14.53 -13.00 -1.60
C LEU A 71 15.93 -12.40 -1.54
N SER A 72 16.95 -13.21 -1.22
CA SER A 72 18.37 -12.79 -1.29
C SER A 72 19.00 -13.03 -2.66
N TYR A 73 18.33 -13.79 -3.55
CA TYR A 73 18.85 -14.17 -4.87
C TYR A 73 19.01 -12.96 -5.80
N HIS A 74 17.96 -12.14 -5.95
CA HIS A 74 18.01 -10.95 -6.78
C HIS A 74 18.59 -9.76 -6.01
N THR A 75 19.46 -8.99 -6.68
CA THR A 75 20.02 -7.74 -6.15
C THR A 75 19.73 -6.59 -7.11
N PHE A 76 19.47 -5.42 -6.54
CA PHE A 76 19.15 -4.20 -7.27
C PHE A 76 19.99 -3.05 -6.72
N THR A 77 20.49 -2.20 -7.62
CA THR A 77 21.20 -0.97 -7.27
C THR A 77 20.32 0.24 -7.54
N ILE A 78 19.88 0.92 -6.47
CA ILE A 78 19.01 2.09 -6.54
C ILE A 78 19.71 3.22 -5.79
N ASN A 79 19.86 4.39 -6.42
CA ASN A 79 20.59 5.54 -5.85
C ASN A 79 21.99 5.17 -5.32
N SER A 80 22.75 4.39 -6.09
CA SER A 80 24.10 3.90 -5.76
C SER A 80 24.19 2.97 -4.55
N VAL A 81 23.06 2.50 -4.01
CA VAL A 81 23.01 1.51 -2.94
C VAL A 81 22.58 0.17 -3.54
N SER A 82 23.40 -0.87 -3.37
CA SER A 82 23.07 -2.24 -3.80
C SER A 82 22.52 -3.05 -2.63
N LYS A 83 21.34 -3.63 -2.82
CA LYS A 83 20.65 -4.45 -1.82
C LYS A 83 19.92 -5.62 -2.47
N THR A 84 19.64 -6.64 -1.67
CA THR A 84 18.79 -7.76 -2.08
C THR A 84 17.34 -7.31 -2.30
N GLN A 85 16.57 -8.09 -3.05
CA GLN A 85 15.13 -7.89 -3.23
C GLN A 85 14.42 -7.82 -1.87
N GLY A 86 14.75 -8.72 -0.93
CA GLY A 86 14.19 -8.76 0.41
C GLY A 86 14.44 -7.47 1.20
N GLU A 87 15.67 -6.96 1.17
CA GLU A 87 16.00 -5.69 1.84
C GLU A 87 15.28 -4.49 1.20
N TRP A 88 15.14 -4.45 -0.14
CA TRP A 88 14.38 -3.39 -0.79
C TRP A 88 12.88 -3.45 -0.45
N ILE A 89 12.31 -4.65 -0.32
CA ILE A 89 10.93 -4.80 0.17
C ILE A 89 10.80 -4.25 1.59
N ASP A 90 11.76 -4.52 2.48
CA ASP A 90 11.74 -4.00 3.85
C ASP A 90 11.83 -2.47 3.89
N ILE A 91 12.70 -1.87 3.08
CA ILE A 91 12.78 -0.41 2.94
C ILE A 91 11.45 0.16 2.39
N LEU A 92 10.89 -0.50 1.38
CA LEU A 92 9.63 -0.08 0.77
C LEU A 92 8.46 -0.15 1.75
N LEU A 93 8.41 -1.18 2.60
CA LEU A 93 7.41 -1.33 3.66
C LEU A 93 7.48 -0.21 4.68
N GLU A 94 8.68 0.15 5.15
CA GLU A 94 8.85 1.25 6.11
C GLU A 94 8.48 2.61 5.50
N LYS A 95 8.85 2.86 4.23
CA LYS A 95 8.44 4.08 3.52
C LYS A 95 6.93 4.17 3.32
N CYS A 96 6.29 3.06 2.94
CA CYS A 96 4.84 3.02 2.82
C CYS A 96 4.17 3.29 4.18
N LYS A 97 4.69 2.70 5.27
CA LYS A 97 4.18 2.92 6.62
C LYS A 97 4.33 4.39 7.05
N GLU A 98 5.47 5.02 6.78
CA GLU A 98 5.69 6.46 7.01
C GLU A 98 4.65 7.29 6.25
N ARG A 99 4.43 6.97 4.97
CA ARG A 99 3.44 7.65 4.12
C ARG A 99 2.01 7.50 4.62
N ILE A 100 1.65 6.32 5.13
CA ILE A 100 0.31 5.98 5.63
C ILE A 100 0.04 6.68 6.97
N LEU A 101 1.05 6.74 7.85
CA LEU A 101 0.93 7.32 9.19
C LEU A 101 1.18 8.83 9.23
N SER A 102 1.65 9.43 8.13
CA SER A 102 1.83 10.88 8.04
C SER A 102 0.50 11.61 8.24
N THR A 103 0.35 12.24 9.40
CA THR A 103 -0.78 13.13 9.73
C THR A 103 -0.65 14.51 9.10
N SER A 104 0.50 14.82 8.51
CA SER A 104 0.76 16.08 7.80
C SER A 104 0.13 16.03 6.42
N PHE A 105 -0.70 17.04 6.09
CA PHE A 105 -1.11 17.34 4.72
C PHE A 105 0.07 17.61 3.78
N MET A 106 1.28 17.80 4.33
CA MET A 106 2.54 17.89 3.60
C MET A 106 3.33 16.60 3.79
N VAL A 107 2.86 15.53 3.16
CA VAL A 107 3.74 14.41 2.83
C VAL A 107 4.85 14.97 1.94
N PRO A 108 6.13 14.77 2.27
CA PRO A 108 7.22 15.19 1.38
C PRO A 108 7.00 14.56 0.00
N ALA A 109 6.92 15.36 -1.06
CA ALA A 109 6.75 14.87 -2.42
C ALA A 109 7.82 13.82 -2.80
N ASP A 110 8.98 13.90 -2.16
CA ASP A 110 10.08 12.97 -2.32
C ASP A 110 9.77 11.55 -1.77
N LEU A 111 8.95 11.42 -0.73
CA LEU A 111 8.64 10.11 -0.14
C LEU A 111 7.85 9.21 -1.10
N GLU A 112 6.78 9.73 -1.71
CA GLU A 112 6.01 8.96 -2.70
C GLU A 112 6.87 8.65 -3.93
N LYS A 113 7.68 9.60 -4.38
CA LYS A 113 8.60 9.39 -5.50
C LYS A 113 9.59 8.26 -5.20
N GLU A 114 10.15 8.22 -4.00
CA GLU A 114 11.06 7.16 -3.57
C GLU A 114 10.37 5.79 -3.50
N ILE A 115 9.15 5.73 -2.95
CA ILE A 115 8.34 4.50 -2.92
C ILE A 115 8.19 3.94 -4.35
N TRP A 116 7.76 4.77 -5.29
CA TRP A 116 7.52 4.34 -6.66
C TRP A 116 8.80 4.05 -7.43
N THR A 117 9.90 4.73 -7.12
CA THR A 117 11.22 4.44 -7.70
C THR A 117 11.72 3.06 -7.25
N ILE A 118 11.61 2.73 -5.96
CA ILE A 118 12.00 1.40 -5.49
C ILE A 118 11.11 0.33 -6.10
N TRP A 119 9.79 0.56 -6.11
CA TRP A 119 8.82 -0.38 -6.67
C TRP A 119 9.08 -0.66 -8.15
N SER A 120 9.36 0.37 -8.97
CA SER A 120 9.60 0.17 -10.41
C SER A 120 10.79 -0.75 -10.68
N GLU A 121 11.84 -0.66 -9.87
CA GLU A 121 13.04 -1.48 -10.03
C GLU A 121 12.82 -2.94 -9.61
N ILE A 122 12.15 -3.18 -8.47
CA ILE A 122 12.00 -4.55 -7.94
C ILE A 122 10.80 -5.30 -8.51
N SER A 123 9.75 -4.60 -8.96
CA SER A 123 8.48 -5.19 -9.43
C SER A 123 8.61 -6.28 -10.50
N PRO A 124 9.58 -6.27 -11.44
CA PRO A 124 9.73 -7.34 -12.42
C PRO A 124 10.07 -8.71 -11.82
N THR A 125 10.55 -8.73 -10.57
CA THR A 125 10.92 -9.97 -9.84
C THR A 125 9.93 -10.33 -8.73
N MET A 126 8.81 -9.61 -8.61
CA MET A 126 7.81 -9.83 -7.55
C MET A 126 6.81 -10.92 -7.93
N TRP A 127 7.31 -12.13 -8.14
CA TRP A 127 6.56 -13.36 -8.40
C TRP A 127 7.22 -14.53 -7.65
N TRP A 128 6.44 -15.53 -7.24
CA TRP A 128 6.92 -16.78 -6.64
C TRP A 128 6.23 -17.98 -7.26
#